data_AF-A0A4U5M5I5-F1
#
_entry.id   AF-A0A4U5M5I5-F1
#
_cell.length_a   1.000
_cell.length_b   1.000
_cell.length_c   1.000
_cell.angle_alpha   90.00
_cell.angle_beta   90.00
_cell.angle_gamma   90.00
#
_symmetry.space_group_name_H-M   'P 1'
#
loop_
_entity.id
_entity.type
_entity.pdbx_description
1 polymer ?
#
loop_
_entity_poly.entity_id
_entity_poly.type
_entity_poly.pdbx_seq_one_letter_code
_entity_poly.pdbx_strand_id
1 'polypeptide(L)'
;MTQNCLSLSEVWFLMKPDYPTMLHSKSQQLYNPNHQCCCGCMNVRVGTVIVAFLFTLGGICETISNINAALNGSFLAIILMILSLAIVVCGIMAINGANSNKPQQLVPMMVGLIIKSLVLGLMAFGTLILQFDPQSVFPNQHDMSEGMARLAIFAATCILWLMVILCLWYLSTVYNCYKMLMSYDPPLREPTEKGPYVV
;
A
#
# COMPACT_ATOMS: atom_id res chain seq x y z
N MET A 1 12.91 27.02 14.33
CA MET A 1 13.12 26.07 13.22
C MET A 1 11.76 25.63 12.70
N THR A 2 11.18 26.41 11.80
CA THR A 2 9.95 26.08 11.07
C THR A 2 10.34 25.33 9.81
N GLN A 3 10.13 24.01 9.79
CA GLN A 3 10.36 23.19 8.59
C GLN A 3 9.38 23.62 7.51
N ASN A 4 9.94 24.12 6.40
CA ASN A 4 9.24 24.31 5.15
C ASN A 4 8.77 22.95 4.63
N CYS A 5 7.53 22.58 4.94
CA CYS A 5 6.78 21.64 4.12
C CYS A 5 6.64 22.27 2.74
N LEU A 6 7.52 21.89 1.81
CA LEU A 6 7.26 22.00 0.37
C LEU A 6 5.85 21.48 0.15
N SER A 7 4.94 22.38 -0.20
CA SER A 7 3.52 22.14 -0.08
C SER A 7 3.09 21.16 -1.16
N LEU A 8 2.62 19.99 -0.73
CA LEU A 8 1.87 19.03 -1.52
C LEU A 8 0.70 19.67 -2.31
N SER A 9 0.34 20.92 -2.02
CA SER A 9 -0.63 21.72 -2.77
C SER A 9 -0.20 22.04 -4.20
N GLU A 10 1.10 22.17 -4.51
CA GLU A 10 1.54 22.47 -5.88
C GLU A 10 1.46 21.24 -6.79
N VAL A 11 1.79 20.05 -6.27
CA VAL A 11 1.60 18.78 -6.99
C VAL A 11 0.10 18.48 -7.20
N TRP A 12 -0.76 18.92 -6.26
CA TRP A 12 -2.22 18.83 -6.36
C TRP A 12 -2.82 19.63 -7.53
N PHE A 13 -2.15 20.69 -7.98
CA PHE A 13 -2.70 21.56 -9.03
C PHE A 13 -2.58 20.94 -10.44
N LEU A 14 -1.60 20.06 -10.65
CA LEU A 14 -1.36 19.40 -11.94
C LEU A 14 -2.18 18.11 -12.14
N MET A 15 -2.86 17.61 -11.10
CA MET A 15 -3.75 16.45 -11.15
C MET A 15 -5.21 16.80 -10.88
N LYS A 16 -5.70 17.96 -11.37
CA LYS A 16 -7.15 18.21 -11.44
C LYS A 16 -7.70 17.60 -12.74
N PRO A 17 -8.31 16.39 -12.71
CA PRO A 17 -9.25 16.05 -13.76
C PRO A 17 -10.44 17.01 -13.68
N ASP A 18 -10.92 17.45 -14.84
CA ASP A 18 -12.12 18.28 -14.98
C ASP A 18 -13.35 17.54 -14.41
N TYR A 19 -13.61 17.72 -13.13
CA TYR A 19 -14.84 17.24 -12.50
C TYR A 19 -15.96 18.26 -12.78
N PRO A 20 -17.08 17.84 -13.41
CA PRO A 20 -18.24 18.71 -13.56
C PRO A 20 -18.81 19.10 -12.19
N THR A 21 -19.21 20.36 -12.12
CA THR A 21 -19.56 21.22 -10.97
C THR A 21 -20.74 20.79 -10.08
N MET A 22 -21.13 19.51 -10.04
CA MET A 22 -22.22 19.02 -9.16
C MET A 22 -21.80 18.77 -7.69
N LEU A 23 -20.69 19.37 -7.23
CA LEU A 23 -20.04 19.06 -5.95
C LEU A 23 -20.27 20.10 -4.84
N HIS A 24 -21.09 21.14 -5.07
CA HIS A 24 -21.19 22.25 -4.11
C HIS A 24 -22.16 22.01 -2.93
N SER A 25 -23.01 20.98 -2.97
CA SER A 25 -24.05 20.76 -1.94
C SER A 25 -23.79 19.58 -0.99
N LYS A 26 -22.89 18.63 -1.31
CA LYS A 26 -22.54 17.50 -0.43
C LYS A 26 -21.25 17.67 0.36
N SER A 27 -20.48 18.75 0.16
CA SER A 27 -19.16 18.96 0.78
C SER A 27 -19.21 19.50 2.22
N GLN A 28 -20.39 19.86 2.75
CA GLN A 28 -20.53 20.39 4.11
C GLN A 28 -21.12 19.39 5.13
N GLN A 29 -21.52 18.19 4.72
CA GLN A 29 -22.00 17.19 5.67
C GLN A 29 -20.85 16.30 6.19
N LEU A 30 -20.52 16.56 7.46
CA LEU A 30 -19.66 15.82 8.37
C LEU A 30 -18.14 16.03 8.22
N TYR A 31 -17.66 17.15 8.76
CA TYR A 31 -16.37 17.19 9.46
C TYR A 31 -16.48 16.27 10.70
N ASN A 32 -16.29 14.96 10.50
CA ASN A 32 -16.11 14.01 11.57
C ASN A 32 -14.60 13.85 11.78
N PRO A 33 -14.04 14.18 12.96
CA PRO A 33 -12.59 14.05 13.21
C PRO A 33 -12.08 12.62 13.02
N ASN A 34 -12.97 11.63 13.00
CA ASN A 34 -12.65 10.23 12.69
C ASN A 34 -12.35 9.94 11.20
N HIS A 35 -12.43 10.92 10.30
CA HIS A 35 -12.16 10.76 8.86
C HIS A 35 -10.79 11.30 8.39
N GLN A 36 -9.87 11.53 9.33
CA GLN A 36 -8.53 12.02 9.01
C GLN A 36 -7.46 10.94 9.26
N CYS A 37 -6.52 10.80 8.33
CA CYS A 37 -5.30 10.01 8.49
C CYS A 37 -4.11 10.94 8.79
N CYS A 38 -2.99 10.36 9.24
CA CYS A 38 -1.71 11.07 9.43
C CYS A 38 -1.81 12.26 10.39
N CYS A 39 -2.03 12.01 11.68
CA CYS A 39 -2.13 13.06 12.71
C CYS A 39 -3.25 14.09 12.47
N GLY A 40 -4.27 13.76 11.68
CA GLY A 40 -5.34 14.70 11.33
C GLY A 40 -5.09 15.53 10.07
N CYS A 41 -3.90 15.41 9.46
CA CYS A 41 -3.48 16.36 8.42
C CYS A 41 -4.02 16.03 7.02
N MET A 42 -4.43 14.79 6.77
CA MET A 42 -4.77 14.38 5.39
C MET A 42 -6.05 13.55 5.33
N ASN A 43 -6.87 13.84 4.32
CA ASN A 43 -8.07 13.06 4.04
C ASN A 43 -7.68 11.61 3.69
N VAL A 44 -8.26 10.65 4.41
CA VAL A 44 -8.00 9.21 4.28
C VAL A 44 -8.14 8.72 2.83
N ARG A 45 -9.07 9.31 2.07
CA ARG A 45 -9.31 9.01 0.66
C ARG A 45 -8.11 9.36 -0.21
N VAL A 46 -7.58 10.58 -0.04
CA VAL A 46 -6.42 11.06 -0.78
C VAL A 46 -5.19 10.23 -0.42
N GLY A 47 -5.03 9.89 0.86
CA GLY A 47 -3.97 8.98 1.33
C GLY A 47 -4.01 7.63 0.64
N THR A 48 -5.19 7.03 0.57
CA THR A 48 -5.38 5.73 -0.08
C THR A 48 -5.06 5.80 -1.58
N VAL A 49 -5.44 6.88 -2.27
CA VAL A 49 -5.12 7.06 -3.70
C VAL A 49 -3.62 7.21 -3.92
N ILE A 50 -2.92 8.03 -3.12
CA ILE A 50 -1.46 8.20 -3.24
C ILE A 50 -0.74 6.88 -2.96
N VAL A 51 -1.14 6.16 -1.90
CA VAL A 51 -0.56 4.86 -1.56
C VAL A 51 -0.78 3.85 -2.69
N ALA A 52 -2.00 3.73 -3.20
CA ALA A 52 -2.31 2.81 -4.29
C ALA A 52 -1.55 3.17 -5.57
N PHE A 53 -1.36 4.45 -5.86
CA PHE A 53 -0.56 4.93 -6.98
C PHE A 53 0.92 4.55 -6.83
N LEU A 54 1.54 4.82 -5.68
CA LEU A 54 2.93 4.43 -5.40
C LEU A 54 3.12 2.91 -5.50
N PHE A 55 2.15 2.14 -5.03
CA PHE A 55 2.17 0.68 -5.12
C PHE A 55 2.06 0.17 -6.56
N THR A 56 1.25 0.86 -7.38
CA THR A 56 1.10 0.58 -8.81
C THR A 56 2.42 0.85 -9.55
N LEU A 57 3.05 1.99 -9.28
CA LEU A 57 4.38 2.31 -9.83
C LEU A 57 5.43 1.28 -9.40
N GLY A 58 5.43 0.88 -8.13
CA GLY A 58 6.32 -0.17 -7.62
C GLY A 58 6.16 -1.49 -8.38
N GLY A 59 4.92 -1.94 -8.61
CA GLY A 59 4.66 -3.16 -9.40
C GLY A 59 5.10 -3.04 -10.85
N ILE A 60 4.95 -1.87 -11.47
CA ILE A 60 5.44 -1.62 -12.84
C ILE A 60 6.96 -1.69 -12.88
N CYS A 61 7.66 -1.00 -11.97
CA CYS A 61 9.12 -1.04 -11.89
C CYS A 61 9.63 -2.47 -11.69
N GLU A 62 9.01 -3.24 -10.79
CA GLU A 62 9.40 -4.64 -10.52
C GLU A 62 9.17 -5.55 -11.74
N THR A 63 8.09 -5.32 -12.48
CA THR A 63 7.82 -6.03 -13.74
C THR A 63 8.92 -5.75 -14.77
N ILE A 64 9.34 -4.48 -14.92
CA ILE A 64 10.42 -4.08 -15.83
C ILE A 64 11.75 -4.69 -15.40
N SER A 65 12.06 -4.70 -14.09
CA SER A 65 13.31 -5.28 -13.59
C SER A 65 13.41 -6.79 -13.81
N ASN A 66 12.30 -7.51 -13.76
CA ASN A 66 12.29 -8.97 -13.91
C ASN A 66 12.14 -9.45 -15.37
N ILE A 67 11.89 -8.56 -16.33
CA ILE A 67 11.61 -8.95 -17.73
C ILE A 67 12.76 -9.76 -18.36
N ASN A 68 14.01 -9.30 -18.18
CA ASN A 68 15.17 -9.97 -18.76
C ASN A 68 15.41 -11.35 -18.14
N ALA A 69 15.22 -11.48 -16.83
CA ALA A 69 15.35 -12.76 -16.14
C ALA A 69 14.25 -13.75 -16.55
N ALA A 70 13.03 -13.26 -16.76
CA ALA A 70 11.92 -14.07 -17.27
C ALA A 70 12.17 -14.54 -18.71
N LEU A 71 12.68 -13.67 -19.59
CA LEU A 71 13.03 -14.03 -20.98
C LEU A 71 14.15 -15.08 -21.05
N ASN A 72 15.06 -15.09 -20.08
CA ASN A 72 16.09 -16.12 -19.94
C ASN A 72 15.57 -17.43 -19.31
N GLY A 73 14.26 -17.57 -19.10
CA GLY A 73 13.65 -18.80 -18.60
C GLY A 73 13.73 -19.00 -17.09
N SER A 74 14.06 -17.96 -16.30
CA SER A 74 14.05 -18.07 -14.84
C SER A 74 12.62 -18.22 -14.33
N PHE A 75 12.28 -19.43 -13.86
CA PHE A 75 10.95 -19.73 -13.30
C PHE A 75 10.57 -18.79 -12.15
N LEU A 76 11.53 -18.45 -11.29
CA LEU A 76 11.33 -17.50 -10.19
C LEU A 76 10.95 -16.11 -10.72
N ALA A 77 11.63 -15.62 -11.76
CA ALA A 77 11.33 -14.32 -12.35
C ALA A 77 9.94 -14.27 -12.98
N ILE A 78 9.48 -15.38 -13.59
CA ILE A 78 8.12 -15.49 -14.13
C ILE A 78 7.08 -15.39 -13.01
N ILE A 79 7.27 -16.10 -11.90
CA ILE A 79 6.37 -16.01 -10.73
C ILE A 79 6.33 -14.59 -10.18
N LEU A 80 7.49 -13.97 -9.99
CA LEU A 80 7.59 -12.60 -9.49
C LEU A 80 6.89 -11.61 -10.43
N MET A 81 7.05 -11.78 -11.75
CA MET A 81 6.37 -10.95 -12.75
C MET A 81 4.84 -11.07 -12.65
N ILE A 82 4.30 -12.28 -12.50
CA ILE A 82 2.85 -12.49 -12.32
C ILE A 82 2.37 -11.82 -11.04
N LEU A 83 3.13 -11.95 -9.95
CA LEU A 83 2.81 -11.30 -8.68
C LEU A 83 2.81 -9.77 -8.81
N SER A 84 3.80 -9.19 -9.48
CA SER A 84 3.89 -7.74 -9.72
C SER A 84 2.73 -7.23 -10.57
N LEU A 85 2.30 -7.98 -11.60
CA LEU A 85 1.11 -7.64 -12.39
C LEU A 85 -0.17 -7.70 -11.54
N ALA A 86 -0.32 -8.71 -10.67
CA ALA A 86 -1.45 -8.78 -9.75
C ALA A 86 -1.48 -7.58 -8.80
N ILE A 87 -0.32 -7.11 -8.33
CA ILE A 87 -0.19 -5.91 -7.51
C ILE A 87 -0.63 -4.66 -8.28
N VAL A 88 -0.25 -4.52 -9.55
CA VAL A 88 -0.69 -3.40 -10.42
C VAL A 88 -2.21 -3.39 -10.54
N VAL A 89 -2.82 -4.54 -10.80
CA VAL A 89 -4.29 -4.66 -10.88
C VAL A 89 -4.95 -4.27 -9.56
N CYS A 90 -4.44 -4.76 -8.43
CA CYS A 90 -4.95 -4.41 -7.09
C CYS A 90 -4.85 -2.91 -6.81
N GLY A 91 -3.74 -2.27 -7.22
CA GLY A 91 -3.54 -0.82 -7.09
C GLY A 91 -4.57 -0.02 -7.90
N ILE A 92 -4.80 -0.38 -9.16
CA ILE A 92 -5.81 0.26 -10.01
C ILE A 92 -7.23 0.07 -9.42
N MET A 93 -7.55 -1.13 -8.94
CA MET A 93 -8.82 -1.40 -8.26
C MET A 93 -8.99 -0.56 -6.99
N ALA A 94 -7.93 -0.37 -6.20
CA ALA A 94 -7.98 0.48 -5.01
C ALA A 94 -8.20 1.95 -5.35
N ILE A 95 -7.56 2.47 -6.41
CA ILE A 95 -7.79 3.85 -6.89
C ILE A 95 -9.25 4.01 -7.34
N ASN A 96 -9.76 3.06 -8.13
CA ASN A 96 -11.15 3.10 -8.59
C ASN A 96 -12.13 2.95 -7.41
N GLY A 97 -11.84 2.08 -6.45
CA GLY A 97 -12.65 1.87 -5.25
C GLY A 97 -12.74 3.10 -4.37
N ALA A 98 -11.60 3.78 -4.17
CA ALA A 98 -11.54 5.04 -3.46
C ALA A 98 -12.34 6.13 -4.19
N ASN A 99 -12.24 6.23 -5.52
CA ASN A 99 -12.95 7.24 -6.31
C ASN A 99 -14.45 6.96 -6.49
N SER A 100 -14.84 5.68 -6.54
CA SER A 100 -16.23 5.25 -6.76
C SER A 100 -17.00 4.97 -5.47
N ASN A 101 -16.40 5.18 -4.29
CA ASN A 101 -16.96 4.85 -2.97
C ASN A 101 -17.37 3.36 -2.84
N LYS A 102 -16.62 2.44 -3.47
CA LYS A 102 -16.91 1.00 -3.43
C LYS A 102 -15.91 0.30 -2.50
N PRO A 103 -16.22 0.09 -1.20
CA PRO A 103 -15.28 -0.46 -0.23
C PRO A 103 -14.80 -1.87 -0.60
N GLN A 104 -15.62 -2.67 -1.29
CA GLN A 104 -15.25 -4.02 -1.72
C GLN A 104 -14.02 -4.05 -2.66
N GLN A 105 -13.77 -2.97 -3.42
CA GLN A 105 -12.62 -2.88 -4.31
C GLN A 105 -11.29 -2.60 -3.58
N LEU A 106 -11.33 -2.20 -2.29
CA LEU A 106 -10.13 -1.99 -1.46
C LEU A 106 -9.64 -3.29 -0.80
N VAL A 107 -10.50 -4.31 -0.68
CA VAL A 107 -10.18 -5.61 -0.07
C VAL A 107 -8.96 -6.29 -0.70
N PRO A 108 -8.84 -6.45 -2.03
CA PRO A 108 -7.68 -7.12 -2.62
C PRO A 108 -6.35 -6.41 -2.29
N MET A 109 -6.35 -5.08 -2.23
CA MET A 109 -5.18 -4.29 -1.83
C MET A 109 -4.80 -4.53 -0.36
N MET A 110 -5.77 -4.61 0.55
CA MET A 110 -5.50 -4.92 1.96
C MET A 110 -4.88 -6.31 2.13
N VAL A 111 -5.44 -7.31 1.45
CA VAL A 111 -4.90 -8.69 1.46
C VAL A 111 -3.48 -8.72 0.89
N GLY A 112 -3.24 -8.02 -0.24
CA GLY A 112 -1.92 -7.92 -0.84
C GLY A 112 -0.88 -7.26 0.08
N LEU A 113 -1.26 -6.20 0.79
CA LEU A 113 -0.39 -5.54 1.78
C LEU A 113 -0.04 -6.45 2.97
N ILE A 114 -1.00 -7.24 3.46
CA ILE A 114 -0.76 -8.21 4.54
C ILE A 114 0.25 -9.26 4.06
N ILE A 115 0.01 -9.89 2.91
CA ILE A 115 0.91 -10.90 2.35
C ILE A 115 2.31 -10.32 2.13
N LYS A 116 2.41 -9.12 1.55
CA LYS A 116 3.69 -8.44 1.33
C LYS A 116 4.42 -8.14 2.64
N SER A 117 3.70 -7.68 3.67
CA SER A 117 4.29 -7.40 4.99
C SER A 117 4.84 -8.67 5.66
N LEU A 118 4.13 -9.79 5.52
CA LEU A 118 4.58 -11.09 6.04
C LEU A 118 5.85 -11.56 5.32
N VAL A 119 5.88 -11.48 3.99
CA VAL A 119 7.04 -11.86 3.19
C VAL A 119 8.25 -10.98 3.52
N LEU A 120 8.07 -9.65 3.61
CA LEU A 120 9.15 -8.73 4.02
C LEU A 120 9.64 -9.00 5.44
N GLY A 121 8.72 -9.32 6.36
CA GLY A 121 9.06 -9.72 7.72
C GLY A 121 9.92 -10.99 7.75
N LEU A 122 9.52 -12.02 7.01
CA LEU A 122 10.31 -13.26 6.89
C LEU A 122 11.69 -13.00 6.29
N MET A 123 11.79 -12.15 5.27
CA MET A 123 13.10 -11.75 4.72
C MET A 123 13.95 -11.01 5.74
N ALA A 124 13.37 -10.06 6.49
CA ALA A 124 14.10 -9.31 7.53
C ALA A 124 14.59 -10.22 8.67
N PHE A 125 13.80 -11.23 9.05
CA PHE A 125 14.25 -12.26 9.99
C PHE A 125 15.36 -13.14 9.40
N GLY A 126 15.26 -13.50 8.13
CA GLY A 126 16.32 -14.22 7.43
C GLY A 126 17.64 -13.45 7.42
N THR A 127 17.61 -12.15 7.15
CA THR A 127 18.83 -11.32 7.18
C THR A 127 19.42 -11.18 8.58
N LEU A 128 18.62 -11.22 9.65
CA LEU A 128 19.13 -11.29 11.02
C LEU A 128 19.89 -12.58 11.29
N ILE A 129 19.40 -13.72 10.79
CA ILE A 129 20.10 -15.01 10.93
C ILE A 129 21.44 -14.98 10.17
N LEU A 130 21.46 -14.38 8.98
CA LEU A 130 22.67 -14.23 8.17
C LEU A 130 23.74 -13.34 8.82
N GLN A 131 23.40 -12.51 9.82
CA GLN A 131 24.40 -11.73 10.56
C GLN A 131 25.32 -12.60 11.44
N PHE A 132 24.88 -13.80 11.83
CA PHE A 132 25.68 -14.72 12.64
C PHE A 132 26.75 -15.46 11.81
N ASP A 133 26.53 -15.61 10.50
CA ASP A 133 27.47 -16.26 9.58
C ASP A 133 27.54 -15.51 8.23
N PRO A 134 28.26 -14.37 8.18
CA PRO A 134 28.34 -13.55 6.96
C PRO A 134 29.10 -14.24 5.82
N GLN A 135 29.89 -15.29 6.09
CA GLN A 135 30.69 -15.98 5.07
C GLN A 135 29.82 -16.81 4.11
N SER A 136 28.66 -17.28 4.57
CA SER A 136 27.69 -18.01 3.76
C SER A 136 27.12 -17.18 2.59
N VAL A 137 27.03 -15.86 2.76
CA VAL A 137 26.44 -14.93 1.77
C VAL A 137 27.45 -14.46 0.73
N PHE A 138 28.71 -14.31 1.13
CA PHE A 138 29.79 -13.77 0.29
C PHE A 138 30.96 -14.77 0.14
N PRO A 139 30.74 -15.98 -0.40
CA PRO A 139 31.77 -17.02 -0.45
C PRO A 139 32.98 -16.65 -1.32
N ASN A 140 32.83 -15.71 -2.27
CA ASN A 140 33.85 -15.38 -3.27
C ASN A 140 34.50 -13.99 -3.08
N GLN A 141 34.15 -13.23 -2.02
CA GLN A 141 34.76 -11.92 -1.75
C GLN A 141 35.89 -12.05 -0.73
N HIS A 142 37.05 -12.50 -1.17
CA HIS A 142 38.24 -12.58 -0.31
C HIS A 142 38.78 -11.21 0.14
N ASP A 143 38.46 -10.13 -0.58
CA ASP A 143 39.01 -8.80 -0.32
C ASP A 143 38.12 -7.91 0.57
N MET A 144 36.89 -8.34 0.87
CA MET A 144 35.98 -7.53 1.68
C MET A 144 36.23 -7.78 3.17
N SER A 145 36.65 -6.73 3.88
CA SER A 145 36.78 -6.77 5.35
C SER A 145 35.48 -7.28 5.98
N GLU A 146 35.58 -8.26 6.87
CA GLU A 146 34.44 -8.87 7.57
C GLU A 146 33.53 -7.83 8.23
N GLY A 147 34.11 -6.75 8.76
CA GLY A 147 33.36 -5.64 9.35
C GLY A 147 32.46 -4.92 8.33
N MET A 148 32.91 -4.76 7.09
CA MET A 148 32.11 -4.14 6.03
C MET A 148 30.94 -5.04 5.60
N ALA A 149 31.15 -6.35 5.53
CA ALA A 149 30.07 -7.31 5.22
C ALA A 149 28.98 -7.30 6.28
N ARG A 150 29.36 -7.34 7.56
CA ARG A 150 28.40 -7.25 8.67
C ARG A 150 27.64 -5.93 8.66
N LEU A 151 28.33 -4.81 8.41
CA LEU A 151 27.70 -3.49 8.31
C LEU A 151 26.70 -3.42 7.15
N ALA A 152 27.03 -4.00 5.99
CA ALA A 152 26.15 -4.04 4.82
C ALA A 152 24.87 -4.87 5.10
N ILE A 153 25.01 -6.05 5.70
CA ILE A 153 23.87 -6.91 6.08
C ILE A 153 23.01 -6.20 7.13
N PHE A 154 23.63 -5.54 8.11
CA PHE A 154 22.91 -4.75 9.12
C PHE A 154 22.11 -3.61 8.50
N ALA A 155 22.74 -2.82 7.61
CA ALA A 155 22.07 -1.75 6.89
C ALA A 155 20.89 -2.27 6.06
N ALA A 156 21.07 -3.37 5.32
CA ALA A 156 20.00 -4.02 4.58
C ALA A 156 18.84 -4.47 5.48
N THR A 157 19.16 -5.04 6.65
CA THR A 157 18.18 -5.48 7.65
C THR A 157 17.37 -4.30 8.18
N CYS A 158 18.02 -3.17 8.51
CA CYS A 158 17.36 -1.94 8.94
C CYS A 158 16.41 -1.41 7.85
N ILE A 159 16.85 -1.39 6.59
CA ILE A 159 15.99 -0.97 5.47
C ILE A 159 14.78 -1.89 5.33
N LEU A 160 14.94 -3.21 5.46
CA LEU A 160 13.82 -4.15 5.40
C LEU A 160 12.80 -3.91 6.52
N TRP A 161 13.24 -3.69 7.76
CA TRP A 161 12.35 -3.35 8.87
C TRP A 161 11.61 -2.03 8.66
N LEU A 162 12.28 -1.01 8.16
CA LEU A 162 11.64 0.26 7.79
C LEU A 162 10.56 0.06 6.72
N MET A 163 10.81 -0.80 5.73
CA MET A 163 9.83 -1.15 4.70
C MET A 163 8.63 -1.91 5.28
N VAL A 164 8.83 -2.79 6.25
CA VAL A 164 7.73 -3.47 6.96
C VAL A 164 6.84 -2.45 7.70
N ILE A 165 7.46 -1.54 8.46
CA ILE A 165 6.74 -0.48 9.18
C ILE A 165 5.94 0.39 8.20
N LEU A 166 6.55 0.77 7.08
CA LEU A 166 5.89 1.54 6.03
C LEU A 166 4.71 0.78 5.41
N CYS A 167 4.84 -0.53 5.18
CA CYS A 167 3.74 -1.37 4.69
C CYS A 167 2.57 -1.45 5.69
N LEU A 168 2.86 -1.60 6.99
CA LEU A 168 1.83 -1.60 8.03
C LEU A 168 1.12 -0.25 8.14
N TRP A 169 1.86 0.84 7.95
CA TRP A 169 1.31 2.19 7.89
C TRP A 169 0.38 2.38 6.68
N TYR A 170 0.78 1.89 5.50
CA TYR A 170 -0.08 1.85 4.32
C TYR A 170 -1.35 1.02 4.57
N LEU A 171 -1.22 -0.17 5.17
CA LEU A 171 -2.36 -1.02 5.51
C LEU A 171 -3.36 -0.30 6.44
N SER A 172 -2.85 0.38 7.47
CA SER A 172 -3.69 1.20 8.38
C SER A 172 -4.44 2.29 7.62
N THR A 173 -3.78 2.97 6.68
CA THR A 173 -4.39 4.01 5.84
C THR A 173 -5.52 3.45 4.98
N VAL A 174 -5.29 2.34 4.28
CA VAL A 174 -6.30 1.69 3.44
C VAL A 174 -7.46 1.14 4.28
N TYR A 175 -7.17 0.53 5.43
CA TYR A 175 -8.17 0.01 6.35
C TYR A 175 -9.08 1.11 6.92
N ASN A 176 -8.52 2.26 7.30
CA ASN A 176 -9.30 3.41 7.73
C ASN A 176 -10.20 3.93 6.59
N CYS A 177 -9.72 3.91 5.35
CA CYS A 177 -10.53 4.27 4.18
C CYS A 177 -11.69 3.32 3.98
N TYR A 178 -11.41 2.02 4.05
CA TYR A 178 -12.42 0.97 3.96
C TYR A 178 -13.49 1.13 5.05
N LYS A 179 -13.09 1.33 6.31
CA LYS A 179 -13.99 1.56 7.44
C LYS A 179 -14.85 2.82 7.23
N MET A 180 -14.25 3.90 6.75
CA MET A 180 -14.96 5.13 6.42
C MET A 180 -16.00 4.89 5.32
N LEU A 181 -15.62 4.25 4.21
CA LEU A 181 -16.53 3.96 3.10
C LEU A 181 -17.69 3.04 3.51
N MET A 182 -17.42 2.02 4.34
CA MET A 182 -18.46 1.16 4.90
C MET A 182 -19.45 1.91 5.81
N SER A 183 -19.04 3.02 6.43
CA SER A 183 -19.96 3.82 7.26
C SER A 183 -20.94 4.68 6.44
N TYR A 184 -20.64 4.96 5.16
CA TYR A 184 -21.50 5.73 4.27
C TYR A 184 -22.58 4.90 3.59
N ASP A 185 -22.39 3.59 3.49
CA ASP A 185 -23.31 2.67 2.84
C ASP A 185 -23.96 1.81 3.94
N PRO A 186 -24.89 2.37 4.76
CA PRO A 186 -25.59 1.56 5.72
C PRO A 186 -26.27 0.44 4.93
N PRO A 187 -26.11 -0.84 5.34
CA PRO A 187 -26.77 -1.93 4.64
C PRO A 187 -28.24 -1.53 4.52
N LEU A 188 -28.73 -1.45 3.27
CA LEU A 188 -30.15 -1.31 2.99
C LEU A 188 -30.81 -2.37 3.86
N ARG A 189 -31.38 -1.95 5.00
CA ARG A 189 -32.14 -2.84 5.85
C ARG A 189 -33.20 -3.35 4.91
N GLU A 190 -33.14 -4.64 4.59
CA GLU A 190 -34.27 -5.31 3.97
C GLU A 190 -35.48 -4.87 4.78
N PRO A 191 -36.51 -4.27 4.15
CA PRO A 191 -37.70 -3.91 4.88
C PRO A 191 -38.14 -5.19 5.57
N THR A 192 -38.11 -5.20 6.90
CA THR A 192 -38.68 -6.27 7.70
C THR A 192 -40.18 -6.25 7.45
N GLU A 193 -40.58 -6.82 6.33
CA GLU A 193 -41.95 -7.12 5.93
C GLU A 193 -42.38 -8.33 6.77
N LYS A 194 -42.68 -8.06 8.03
CA LYS A 194 -43.63 -8.86 8.79
C LYS A 194 -44.64 -7.89 9.37
N GLY A 195 -45.52 -7.41 8.49
CA GLY A 195 -46.79 -6.86 8.92
C GLY A 195 -47.53 -7.93 9.74
N PRO A 196 -48.21 -7.55 10.84
CA PRO A 196 -48.96 -8.51 11.64
C PRO A 196 -50.12 -9.06 10.79
N TYR A 197 -50.11 -10.36 10.57
CA TYR A 197 -51.32 -11.07 10.14
C TYR A 197 -52.34 -10.92 11.27
N VAL A 198 -53.35 -10.08 11.03
CA VAL A 198 -54.59 -10.07 11.82
C VAL A 198 -55.32 -11.36 11.48
N VAL A 199 -55.44 -12.25 12.46
CA VAL A 199 -56.32 -13.43 12.42
C VAL A 199 -57.57 -13.10 13.22
#